data_AF-A0A1W9V2E2-F1
#
_entry.id   AF-A0A1W9V2E2-F1
#
_cell.length_a   1.000
_cell.length_b   1.000
_cell.length_c   1.000
_cell.angle_alpha   90.00
_cell.angle_beta   90.00
_cell.angle_gamma   90.00
#
_symmetry.space_group_name_H-M   'P 1'
#
loop_
_entity.id
_entity.type
_entity.pdbx_description
1 polymer ?
#
loop_
_entity_poly.entity_id
_entity_poly.type
_entity_poly.pdbx_seq_one_letter_code
_entity_poly.pdbx_strand_id
1 'polypeptide(L)'
;MSLPENIQSQKDITINLPSRPLRYYRHGWQSWSLTAWQDVNRRIPPPKPAILHPLQTDPRYVHETRPHGSWVGAAEMKNGNILLLGALGLDAHIFLDGNQLIGQYEKDAGKWLIAEGSEKEVFAQYAAKLQETEFFQKTRFLHTPKIWCSWYSFYTHISEQNLGKVLHTLGNLPFDVFQVDDGWQRAIGDWIPNDKFPSGMDGFAAQIRRSGRAPGI
;
A
#
# COMPACT_ATOMS: atom_id res chain seq x y z
N MET A 1 2.53 -10.33 -30.08
CA MET A 1 2.49 -11.47 -29.13
C MET A 1 1.05 -11.56 -28.65
N SER A 2 0.36 -12.68 -28.85
CA SER A 2 -0.98 -12.88 -28.28
C SER A 2 -0.88 -12.84 -26.76
N LEU A 3 -1.85 -12.20 -26.10
CA LEU A 3 -1.94 -12.25 -24.65
C LEU A 3 -2.24 -13.71 -24.24
N PRO A 4 -1.74 -14.18 -23.08
CA PRO A 4 -2.24 -15.39 -22.45
C PRO A 4 -3.77 -15.37 -22.36
N GLU A 5 -4.46 -16.51 -22.46
CA GLU A 5 -5.93 -16.58 -22.46
C GLU A 5 -6.58 -15.89 -21.25
N ASN A 6 -5.83 -15.76 -20.15
CA ASN A 6 -6.27 -15.15 -18.91
C ASN A 6 -5.90 -13.66 -18.77
N ILE A 7 -5.35 -13.01 -19.81
CA ILE A 7 -5.09 -11.58 -19.85
C ILE A 7 -5.92 -10.92 -20.97
N GLN A 8 -6.69 -9.88 -20.60
CA GLN A 8 -7.54 -9.14 -21.54
C GLN A 8 -7.17 -7.66 -21.53
N SER A 9 -7.18 -7.00 -22.70
CA SER A 9 -6.86 -5.57 -22.82
C SER A 9 -8.10 -4.76 -23.20
N GLN A 10 -8.68 -4.06 -22.24
CA GLN A 10 -9.88 -3.24 -22.42
C GLN A 10 -10.05 -2.25 -21.27
N LYS A 11 -10.83 -1.18 -21.51
CA LYS A 11 -11.13 -0.18 -20.48
C LYS A 11 -12.03 -0.74 -19.39
N ASP A 12 -13.12 -1.36 -19.80
CA ASP A 12 -14.11 -1.96 -18.90
C ASP A 12 -14.17 -3.47 -19.17
N ILE A 13 -14.23 -4.27 -18.10
CA ILE A 13 -14.35 -5.72 -18.15
C ILE A 13 -15.46 -6.17 -17.21
N THR A 14 -16.21 -7.19 -17.61
CA THR A 14 -17.22 -7.81 -16.76
C THR A 14 -17.04 -9.33 -16.79
N ILE A 15 -16.85 -9.93 -15.62
CA ILE A 15 -16.73 -11.37 -15.45
C ILE A 15 -17.94 -11.87 -14.68
N ASN A 16 -18.69 -12.79 -15.28
CA ASN A 16 -19.79 -13.46 -14.62
C ASN A 16 -19.26 -14.56 -13.68
N LEU A 17 -19.63 -14.47 -12.42
CA LEU A 17 -19.38 -15.49 -11.41
C LEU A 17 -20.37 -16.65 -11.59
N PRO A 18 -19.94 -17.91 -11.38
CA PRO A 18 -20.80 -19.08 -11.57
C PRO A 18 -21.94 -19.17 -10.54
N SER A 19 -21.82 -18.44 -9.43
CA SER A 19 -22.87 -18.28 -8.42
C SER A 19 -22.62 -17.00 -7.62
N ARG A 20 -23.54 -16.67 -6.70
CA ARG A 20 -23.34 -15.54 -5.79
C ARG A 20 -22.16 -15.84 -4.84
N PRO A 21 -21.15 -14.96 -4.75
CA PRO A 21 -20.02 -15.17 -3.85
C PRO A 21 -20.41 -14.97 -2.39
N LEU A 22 -19.62 -15.56 -1.48
CA LEU A 22 -19.78 -15.42 -0.03
C LEU A 22 -19.07 -14.17 0.50
N ARG A 23 -17.83 -13.96 0.05
CA ARG A 23 -16.99 -12.83 0.44
C ARG A 23 -16.38 -12.15 -0.78
N TYR A 24 -16.08 -10.87 -0.63
CA TYR A 24 -15.34 -10.06 -1.57
C TYR A 24 -14.05 -9.56 -0.92
N TYR A 25 -12.92 -9.69 -1.59
CA TYR A 25 -11.66 -9.10 -1.18
C TYR A 25 -11.62 -7.64 -1.63
N ARG A 26 -11.76 -6.73 -0.67
CA ARG A 26 -11.55 -5.30 -0.87
C ARG A 26 -10.06 -5.02 -0.75
N HIS A 27 -9.50 -4.36 -1.75
CA HIS A 27 -8.16 -3.79 -1.70
C HIS A 27 -8.26 -2.26 -1.57
N GLY A 28 -7.61 -1.71 -0.55
CA GLY A 28 -7.55 -0.28 -0.31
C GLY A 28 -6.65 0.46 -1.31
N TRP A 29 -6.86 1.77 -1.46
CA TRP A 29 -6.13 2.58 -2.44
C TRP A 29 -4.70 2.95 -2.00
N GLN A 30 -4.50 3.23 -0.71
CA GLN A 30 -3.19 3.62 -0.18
C GLN A 30 -2.86 2.88 1.12
N SER A 31 -1.65 3.06 1.64
CA SER A 31 -1.07 2.28 2.75
C SER A 31 -1.95 2.15 4.00
N TRP A 32 -2.79 3.14 4.31
CA TRP A 32 -3.70 3.13 5.47
C TRP A 32 -5.14 2.72 5.13
N SER A 33 -5.43 2.46 3.86
CA SER A 33 -6.76 2.03 3.43
C SER A 33 -7.04 0.60 3.87
N LEU A 34 -8.30 0.32 4.19
CA LEU A 34 -8.75 -1.03 4.55
C LEU A 34 -8.55 -2.00 3.38
N THR A 35 -7.81 -3.08 3.64
CA THR A 35 -7.66 -4.24 2.76
C THR A 35 -8.06 -5.50 3.52
N ALA A 36 -9.18 -6.12 3.14
CA ALA A 36 -9.73 -7.27 3.84
C ALA A 36 -10.78 -8.01 3.02
N TRP A 37 -11.00 -9.28 3.37
CA TRP A 37 -12.22 -9.99 3.00
C TRP A 37 -13.42 -9.40 3.74
N GLN A 38 -14.47 -9.05 3.00
CA GLN A 38 -15.77 -8.62 3.52
C GLN A 38 -16.88 -9.56 3.08
N ASP A 39 -17.85 -9.81 3.96
CA ASP A 39 -19.11 -10.47 3.57
C ASP A 39 -19.85 -9.59 2.56
N VAL A 40 -20.38 -10.20 1.49
CA VAL A 40 -21.04 -9.47 0.40
C VAL A 40 -22.33 -8.76 0.82
N ASN A 41 -22.94 -9.16 1.95
CA ASN A 41 -24.11 -8.52 2.53
C ASN A 41 -23.74 -7.46 3.56
N ARG A 42 -22.46 -7.38 3.97
CA ARG A 42 -22.00 -6.40 4.95
C ARG A 42 -21.61 -5.12 4.25
N ARG A 43 -22.32 -4.04 4.59
CA ARG A 43 -21.94 -2.70 4.18
C ARG A 43 -20.79 -2.17 5.05
N ILE A 44 -19.79 -1.58 4.41
CA ILE A 44 -18.75 -0.80 5.07
C ILE A 44 -19.19 0.66 5.04
N PRO A 45 -19.41 1.32 6.20
CA PRO A 45 -19.75 2.73 6.22
C PRO A 45 -18.54 3.56 5.78
N PRO A 46 -18.77 4.73 5.15
CA PRO A 46 -17.68 5.66 4.85
C PRO A 46 -16.99 6.07 6.17
N PRO A 47 -15.66 6.20 6.16
CA PRO A 47 -14.93 6.62 7.34
C PRO A 47 -15.33 8.05 7.74
N LYS A 48 -15.21 8.37 9.03
CA LYS A 48 -15.54 9.68 9.59
C LYS A 48 -14.35 10.23 10.39
N PRO A 49 -14.20 11.56 10.46
CA PRO A 49 -15.01 12.59 9.79
C PRO A 49 -14.69 12.73 8.29
N ALA A 50 -15.62 13.31 7.51
CA ALA A 50 -15.51 13.42 6.05
C ALA A 50 -14.29 14.21 5.58
N ILE A 51 -13.86 15.21 6.37
CA ILE A 51 -12.67 15.99 6.08
C ILE A 51 -11.38 15.15 5.98
N LEU A 52 -11.35 13.95 6.57
CA LEU A 52 -10.19 13.06 6.53
C LEU A 52 -10.25 12.02 5.40
N HIS A 53 -11.27 12.03 4.54
CA HIS A 53 -11.38 11.08 3.43
C HIS A 53 -10.11 10.98 2.56
N PRO A 54 -9.46 12.09 2.15
CA PRO A 54 -8.22 12.03 1.37
C PRO A 54 -7.05 11.33 2.08
N LEU A 55 -7.09 11.24 3.41
CA LEU A 55 -6.06 10.58 4.21
C LEU A 55 -6.39 9.12 4.54
N GLN A 56 -7.61 8.66 4.26
CA GLN A 56 -8.13 7.38 4.77
C GLN A 56 -8.50 6.40 3.65
N THR A 57 -8.97 6.89 2.51
CA THR A 57 -9.46 6.07 1.41
C THR A 57 -9.41 6.83 0.09
N ASP A 58 -9.82 6.20 -1.00
CA ASP A 58 -10.00 6.88 -2.28
C ASP A 58 -11.23 7.80 -2.21
N PRO A 59 -11.06 9.14 -2.28
CA PRO A 59 -12.18 10.08 -2.21
C PRO A 59 -13.19 9.88 -3.34
N ARG A 60 -12.77 9.37 -4.50
CA ARG A 60 -13.64 9.12 -5.65
C ARG A 60 -14.69 8.06 -5.34
N TYR A 61 -14.34 7.06 -4.55
CA TYR A 61 -15.20 5.91 -4.24
C TYR A 61 -15.68 5.88 -2.79
N VAL A 62 -15.51 6.95 -2.01
CA VAL A 62 -15.88 6.97 -0.59
C VAL A 62 -17.37 6.74 -0.34
N HIS A 63 -18.22 7.08 -1.31
CA HIS A 63 -19.66 6.89 -1.25
C HIS A 63 -20.16 5.68 -2.03
N GLU A 64 -19.27 4.89 -2.63
CA GLU A 64 -19.64 3.65 -3.30
C GLU A 64 -20.23 2.66 -2.27
N THR A 65 -21.36 2.06 -2.63
CA THR A 65 -22.11 1.15 -1.76
C THR A 65 -21.90 -0.31 -2.09
N ARG A 66 -21.50 -0.61 -3.32
CA ARG A 66 -21.12 -1.97 -3.75
C ARG A 66 -19.80 -2.37 -3.07
N PRO A 67 -19.55 -3.66 -2.81
CA PRO A 67 -18.21 -4.11 -2.51
C PRO A 67 -17.26 -3.72 -3.64
N HIS A 68 -16.15 -3.08 -3.32
CA HIS A 68 -15.24 -2.52 -4.32
C HIS A 68 -13.80 -2.43 -3.78
N GLY A 69 -12.82 -2.33 -4.67
CA GLY A 69 -11.40 -2.23 -4.35
C GLY A 69 -10.57 -1.62 -5.48
N SER A 70 -9.43 -1.04 -5.11
CA SER A 70 -8.49 -0.39 -6.03
C SER A 70 -7.53 -1.42 -6.63
N TRP A 71 -7.40 -1.41 -7.96
CA TRP A 71 -6.61 -2.30 -8.83
C TRP A 71 -6.96 -3.79 -8.79
N VAL A 72 -7.24 -4.37 -7.63
CA VAL A 72 -7.51 -5.80 -7.47
C VAL A 72 -8.75 -6.03 -6.61
N GLY A 73 -9.56 -6.99 -7.04
CA GLY A 73 -10.73 -7.46 -6.33
C GLY A 73 -10.89 -8.95 -6.57
N ALA A 74 -11.31 -9.68 -5.54
CA ALA A 74 -11.51 -11.12 -5.64
C ALA A 74 -12.82 -11.53 -4.99
N ALA A 75 -13.45 -12.58 -5.53
CA ALA A 75 -14.69 -13.13 -5.02
C ALA A 75 -14.45 -14.56 -4.55
N GLU A 76 -14.82 -14.86 -3.30
CA GLU A 76 -14.80 -16.22 -2.79
C GLU A 76 -16.15 -16.90 -3.06
N MET A 77 -16.07 -18.03 -3.75
CA MET A 77 -17.21 -18.85 -4.12
C MET A 77 -17.54 -19.87 -3.00
N LYS A 78 -18.76 -20.41 -3.02
CA LYS A 78 -19.20 -21.39 -1.98
C LYS A 78 -18.35 -22.66 -1.88
N ASN A 79 -17.68 -23.04 -2.97
CA ASN A 79 -16.77 -24.18 -3.02
C ASN A 79 -15.36 -23.86 -2.48
N GLY A 80 -15.13 -22.64 -1.98
CA GLY A 80 -13.82 -22.15 -1.51
C GLY A 80 -12.89 -21.68 -2.62
N ASN A 81 -13.31 -21.74 -3.89
CA ASN A 81 -12.52 -21.24 -5.00
C ASN A 81 -12.57 -19.72 -5.05
N ILE A 82 -11.46 -19.09 -5.42
CA ILE A 82 -11.36 -17.63 -5.57
C ILE A 82 -11.30 -17.30 -7.04
N LEU A 83 -12.16 -16.37 -7.48
CA LEU A 83 -11.97 -15.67 -8.74
C LEU A 83 -11.38 -14.28 -8.46
N LEU A 84 -10.17 -14.03 -8.96
CA LEU A 84 -9.48 -12.75 -8.87
C LEU A 84 -9.53 -12.04 -10.22
N LEU A 85 -9.87 -10.75 -10.16
CA LEU A 85 -9.67 -9.80 -11.25
C LEU A 85 -8.63 -8.77 -10.78
N GLY A 86 -7.58 -8.53 -11.57
CA GLY A 86 -6.50 -7.62 -11.20
C GLY A 86 -6.02 -6.80 -12.38
N ALA A 87 -5.95 -5.48 -12.23
CA ALA A 87 -5.39 -4.58 -13.22
C ALA A 87 -3.86 -4.70 -13.27
N LEU A 88 -3.29 -4.72 -14.47
CA LEU A 88 -1.84 -4.69 -14.71
C LEU A 88 -1.39 -3.30 -15.19
N GLY A 89 -2.15 -2.27 -14.82
CA GLY A 89 -1.90 -0.87 -15.14
C GLY A 89 -2.39 0.01 -14.00
N LEU A 90 -2.17 1.31 -14.13
CA LEU A 90 -2.55 2.30 -13.12
C LEU A 90 -4.03 2.70 -13.24
N ASP A 91 -4.56 3.33 -12.19
CA ASP A 91 -5.89 3.97 -12.19
C ASP A 91 -7.03 3.04 -12.59
N ALA A 92 -7.15 1.91 -11.89
CA ALA A 92 -8.18 0.92 -12.11
C ALA A 92 -8.94 0.61 -10.82
N HIS A 93 -10.22 0.28 -10.97
CA HIS A 93 -11.10 -0.04 -9.85
C HIS A 93 -12.00 -1.24 -10.18
N ILE A 94 -12.31 -2.03 -9.17
CA ILE A 94 -13.11 -3.25 -9.33
C ILE A 94 -14.29 -3.21 -8.38
N PHE A 95 -15.45 -3.61 -8.89
CA PHE A 95 -16.70 -3.69 -8.16
C PHE A 95 -17.23 -5.12 -8.21
N LEU A 96 -17.93 -5.52 -7.15
CA LEU A 96 -18.83 -6.67 -7.17
C LEU A 96 -20.26 -6.17 -7.26
N ASP A 97 -20.97 -6.55 -8.32
CA ASP A 97 -22.40 -6.28 -8.50
C ASP A 97 -23.15 -7.59 -8.73
N GLY A 98 -23.95 -8.00 -7.74
CA GLY A 98 -24.62 -9.30 -7.75
C GLY A 98 -23.65 -10.47 -7.88
N ASN A 99 -23.63 -11.10 -9.07
CA ASN A 99 -22.73 -12.18 -9.44
C ASN A 99 -21.71 -11.76 -10.51
N GLN A 100 -21.34 -10.48 -10.57
CA GLN A 100 -20.40 -9.96 -11.56
C GLN A 100 -19.23 -9.22 -10.90
N LEU A 101 -18.01 -9.55 -11.33
CA LEU A 101 -16.86 -8.66 -11.11
C LEU A 101 -16.76 -7.70 -12.29
N ILE A 102 -16.80 -6.40 -11.99
CA ILE A 102 -16.73 -5.33 -12.98
C ILE A 102 -15.44 -4.56 -12.74
N GLY A 103 -14.49 -4.64 -13.67
CA GLY A 103 -13.26 -3.86 -13.65
C GLY A 103 -13.37 -2.65 -14.58
N GLN A 104 -12.90 -1.49 -14.13
CA GLN A 104 -12.93 -0.25 -14.90
C GLN A 104 -11.59 0.49 -14.75
N TYR A 105 -10.97 0.82 -15.87
CA TYR A 105 -9.90 1.83 -15.90
C TYR A 105 -10.51 3.22 -16.01
N GLU A 106 -9.97 4.19 -15.28
CA GLU A 106 -10.58 5.53 -15.19
C GLU A 106 -10.47 6.32 -16.50
N LYS A 107 -9.38 6.12 -17.25
CA LYS A 107 -9.08 6.90 -18.45
C LYS A 107 -8.93 6.03 -19.69
N ASP A 108 -7.78 5.36 -19.82
CA ASP A 108 -7.37 4.60 -20.99
C ASP A 108 -7.57 3.10 -20.77
N ALA A 109 -7.62 2.31 -21.85
CA ALA A 109 -7.69 0.86 -21.72
C ALA A 109 -6.39 0.29 -21.13
N GLY A 110 -6.51 -0.77 -20.35
CA GLY A 110 -5.36 -1.47 -19.77
C GLY A 110 -5.57 -2.98 -19.74
N LYS A 111 -4.54 -3.69 -19.25
CA LYS A 111 -4.52 -5.15 -19.20
C LYS A 111 -5.10 -5.63 -17.87
N TRP A 112 -6.00 -6.60 -17.92
CA TRP A 112 -6.58 -7.28 -16.76
C TRP A 112 -6.06 -8.71 -16.70
N LEU A 113 -5.65 -9.16 -15.52
CA LEU A 113 -5.47 -10.55 -15.18
C LEU A 113 -6.78 -11.11 -14.62
N ILE A 114 -7.18 -12.27 -15.13
CA ILE A 114 -8.22 -13.11 -14.53
C ILE A 114 -7.53 -14.37 -14.00
N ALA A 115 -7.78 -14.72 -12.74
CA ALA A 115 -7.24 -15.93 -12.15
C ALA A 115 -8.29 -16.65 -11.31
N GLU A 116 -8.32 -17.98 -11.41
CA GLU A 116 -9.20 -18.83 -10.64
C GLU A 116 -8.38 -19.92 -9.93
N GLY A 117 -8.65 -20.16 -8.65
CA GLY A 117 -7.90 -21.15 -7.86
C GLY A 117 -7.98 -20.87 -6.37
N SER A 118 -7.05 -21.45 -5.59
CA SER A 118 -6.94 -21.12 -4.17
C SER A 118 -6.48 -19.67 -3.98
N GLU A 119 -6.79 -19.10 -2.81
CA GLU A 119 -6.40 -17.73 -2.44
C GLU A 119 -4.91 -17.48 -2.67
N LYS A 120 -4.04 -18.37 -2.17
CA LYS A 120 -2.58 -18.21 -2.33
C LYS A 120 -2.14 -18.21 -3.79
N GLU A 121 -2.74 -19.06 -4.62
CA GLU A 121 -2.36 -19.20 -6.03
C GLU A 121 -2.74 -17.97 -6.84
N VAL A 122 -3.99 -17.50 -6.73
CA VAL A 122 -4.47 -16.38 -7.55
C VAL A 122 -3.74 -15.08 -7.21
N PHE A 123 -3.47 -14.82 -5.93
CA PHE A 123 -2.69 -13.64 -5.51
C PHE A 123 -1.21 -13.75 -5.89
N ALA A 124 -0.61 -14.95 -5.82
CA ALA A 124 0.76 -15.16 -6.28
C ALA A 124 0.90 -14.94 -7.79
N GLN A 125 -0.07 -15.42 -8.58
CA GLN A 125 -0.11 -15.17 -10.03
C GLN A 125 -0.23 -13.68 -10.33
N TYR A 126 -1.11 -12.97 -9.62
CA TYR A 126 -1.25 -11.52 -9.78
C TYR A 126 0.04 -10.76 -9.44
N ALA A 127 0.65 -11.07 -8.29
CA ALA A 127 1.92 -10.47 -7.90
C ALA A 127 3.04 -10.75 -8.91
N ALA A 128 3.12 -11.97 -9.46
CA ALA A 128 4.07 -12.31 -10.50
C ALA A 128 3.84 -11.50 -11.78
N LYS A 129 2.59 -11.31 -12.19
CA LYS A 129 2.26 -10.49 -13.37
C LYS A 129 2.53 -9.01 -13.16
N LEU A 130 2.35 -8.47 -11.95
CA LEU A 130 2.76 -7.11 -11.64
C LEU A 130 4.27 -6.92 -11.83
N GLN A 131 5.10 -7.92 -11.46
CA GLN A 131 6.57 -7.87 -11.67
C GLN A 131 7.00 -7.83 -13.13
N GLU A 132 6.12 -8.23 -14.06
CA GLU A 132 6.35 -8.16 -15.50
C GLU A 132 5.95 -6.79 -16.10
N THR A 133 5.26 -5.94 -15.34
CA THR A 133 4.83 -4.61 -15.80
C THR A 133 5.95 -3.58 -15.70
N GLU A 134 5.87 -2.54 -16.54
CA GLU A 134 6.75 -1.38 -16.51
C GLU A 134 6.65 -0.55 -15.22
N PHE A 135 5.58 -0.71 -14.44
CA PHE A 135 5.32 0.03 -13.21
C PHE A 135 6.02 -0.58 -11.99
N PHE A 136 6.40 -1.86 -12.05
CA PHE A 136 7.04 -2.53 -10.93
C PHE A 136 8.56 -2.37 -10.97
N GLN A 137 9.09 -1.63 -10.00
CA GLN A 137 10.53 -1.52 -9.80
C GLN A 137 10.99 -2.56 -8.78
N LYS A 138 11.96 -3.39 -9.16
CA LYS A 138 12.61 -4.31 -8.21
C LYS A 138 13.37 -3.51 -7.17
N THR A 139 13.30 -3.95 -5.92
CA THR A 139 14.08 -3.35 -4.84
C THR A 139 15.58 -3.39 -5.19
N ARG A 140 16.26 -2.27 -4.95
CA ARG A 140 17.73 -2.18 -5.07
C ARG A 140 18.46 -2.75 -3.85
N PHE A 141 17.72 -3.10 -2.79
CA PHE A 141 18.30 -3.58 -1.54
C PHE A 141 18.51 -5.10 -1.61
N LEU A 142 19.74 -5.53 -1.37
CA LEU A 142 20.12 -6.96 -1.34
C LEU A 142 19.56 -7.68 -0.09
N HIS A 143 19.32 -6.94 0.99
CA HIS A 143 18.72 -7.43 2.23
C HIS A 143 17.75 -6.38 2.77
N THR A 144 16.74 -6.83 3.53
CA THR A 144 15.81 -5.93 4.21
C THR A 144 16.53 -5.24 5.38
N PRO A 145 16.65 -3.89 5.38
CA PRO A 145 17.33 -3.17 6.45
C PRO A 145 16.52 -3.25 7.75
N LYS A 146 17.23 -3.38 8.88
CA LYS A 146 16.70 -3.27 10.23
C LYS A 146 16.75 -1.81 10.63
N ILE A 147 15.59 -1.19 10.82
CA ILE A 147 15.46 0.25 11.01
C ILE A 147 15.02 0.53 12.45
N TRP A 148 15.75 1.41 13.14
CA TRP A 148 15.22 2.11 14.31
C TRP A 148 14.53 3.39 13.84
N CYS A 149 13.29 3.64 14.28
CA CYS A 149 12.47 4.78 13.87
C CYS A 149 12.02 5.58 15.10
N SER A 150 12.12 6.91 15.04
CA SER A 150 11.76 7.79 16.17
C SER A 150 10.25 7.95 16.37
N TRP A 151 9.43 7.73 15.34
CA TRP A 151 8.00 8.09 15.35
C TRP A 151 7.21 7.40 16.45
N TYR A 152 7.28 6.07 16.55
CA TYR A 152 6.44 5.27 17.44
C TYR A 152 6.89 5.30 18.92
N SER A 153 7.65 6.32 19.30
CA SER A 153 8.04 6.61 20.70
C SER A 153 7.97 8.10 21.00
N PHE A 154 8.61 8.94 20.19
CA PHE A 154 8.71 10.38 20.42
C PHE A 154 7.67 11.20 19.66
N TYR A 155 7.04 10.64 18.62
CA TYR A 155 6.27 11.41 17.65
C TYR A 155 7.09 12.64 17.20
N THR A 156 6.49 13.83 17.19
CA THR A 156 7.16 15.08 16.81
C THR A 156 8.10 15.66 17.88
N HIS A 157 8.16 15.08 19.08
CA HIS A 157 8.97 15.57 20.21
C HIS A 157 10.42 15.07 20.16
N ILE A 158 11.02 15.13 18.97
CA ILE A 158 12.42 14.79 18.72
C ILE A 158 13.33 16.02 18.79
N SER A 159 14.57 15.81 19.17
CA SER A 159 15.66 16.80 19.17
C SER A 159 16.99 16.09 18.94
N GLU A 160 18.00 16.83 18.50
CA GLU A 160 19.37 16.30 18.39
C GLU A 160 19.85 15.71 19.73
N GLN A 161 19.47 16.33 20.86
CA GLN A 161 19.84 15.87 22.18
C GLN A 161 19.22 14.51 22.55
N ASN A 162 17.90 14.36 22.41
CA ASN A 162 17.25 13.10 22.82
C ASN A 162 17.58 11.95 21.86
N LEU A 163 17.65 12.22 20.56
CA LEU A 163 18.03 11.22 19.57
C LEU A 163 19.50 10.82 19.71
N GLY A 164 20.39 11.76 20.07
CA GLY A 164 21.78 11.45 20.40
C GLY A 164 21.92 10.50 21.60
N LYS A 165 21.09 10.69 22.65
CA LYS A 165 21.04 9.75 23.78
C LYS A 165 20.57 8.37 23.33
N VAL A 166 19.51 8.30 22.52
CA VAL A 166 19.02 7.01 22.00
C VAL A 166 20.07 6.32 21.15
N LEU A 167 20.70 7.05 20.22
CA LEU A 167 21.77 6.52 19.37
C LEU A 167 22.90 5.89 20.20
N HIS A 168 23.26 6.51 21.33
CA HIS A 168 24.22 5.96 22.28
C HIS A 168 23.66 4.72 23.01
N THR A 169 22.44 4.79 23.56
CA THR A 169 21.81 3.70 24.29
C THR A 169 21.55 2.45 23.44
N LEU A 170 21.34 2.60 22.13
CA LEU A 170 21.21 1.48 21.21
C LEU A 170 22.45 0.57 21.22
N GLY A 171 23.63 1.08 21.58
CA GLY A 171 24.85 0.30 21.71
C GLY A 171 25.13 -0.57 20.48
N ASN A 172 25.25 -1.88 20.70
CA ASN A 172 25.52 -2.88 19.65
C ASN A 172 24.25 -3.57 19.11
N LEU A 173 23.05 -3.03 19.37
CA LEU A 173 21.85 -3.57 18.75
C LEU A 173 21.96 -3.50 17.23
N PRO A 174 21.53 -4.58 16.53
CA PRO A 174 21.78 -4.75 15.10
C PRO A 174 20.77 -3.94 14.30
N PHE A 175 20.86 -2.62 14.33
CA PHE A 175 20.12 -1.73 13.42
C PHE A 175 21.05 -1.27 12.31
N ASP A 176 20.62 -1.43 11.07
CA ASP A 176 21.37 -1.00 9.89
C ASP A 176 21.14 0.50 9.63
N VAL A 177 19.94 1.00 9.95
CA VAL A 177 19.50 2.38 9.73
C VAL A 177 18.99 2.99 11.05
N PHE A 178 19.38 4.24 11.30
CA PHE A 178 18.76 5.10 12.30
C PHE A 178 17.95 6.17 11.57
N GLN A 179 16.62 6.05 11.61
CA GLN A 179 15.69 6.92 10.91
C GLN A 179 15.18 8.03 11.83
N VAL A 180 15.39 9.28 11.40
CA VAL A 180 14.79 10.47 12.01
C VAL A 180 13.47 10.74 11.30
N ASP A 181 12.37 10.49 11.99
CA ASP A 181 11.02 10.71 11.46
C ASP A 181 10.55 12.17 11.68
N ASP A 182 9.25 12.44 11.47
CA ASP A 182 8.64 13.77 11.57
C ASP A 182 8.96 14.50 12.89
N GLY A 183 9.35 15.77 12.78
CA GLY A 183 9.60 16.69 13.88
C GLY A 183 10.95 17.42 13.82
N TRP A 184 11.81 17.10 12.87
CA TRP A 184 13.10 17.77 12.68
C TRP A 184 12.98 19.03 11.82
N GLN A 185 12.02 19.04 10.90
CA GLN A 185 11.80 20.11 9.94
C GLN A 185 11.13 21.33 10.60
N ARG A 186 11.24 22.50 9.96
CA ARG A 186 10.57 23.73 10.42
C ARG A 186 9.05 23.68 10.22
N ALA A 187 8.61 23.20 9.06
CA ALA A 187 7.20 23.01 8.72
C ALA A 187 7.07 22.01 7.56
N ILE A 188 5.86 21.49 7.31
CA ILE A 188 5.58 20.68 6.12
C ILE A 188 5.83 21.55 4.87
N GLY A 189 6.76 21.13 4.02
CA GLY A 189 7.20 21.88 2.84
C GLY A 189 8.43 22.78 3.06
N ASP A 190 8.86 22.99 4.31
CA ASP A 190 10.13 23.67 4.67
C ASP A 190 11.09 22.65 5.30
N TRP A 191 11.74 21.88 4.43
CA TRP A 191 12.62 20.75 4.77
C TRP A 191 14.01 21.19 5.21
N ILE A 192 14.07 22.15 6.12
CA ILE A 192 15.27 22.67 6.77
C ILE A 192 15.15 22.34 8.27
N PRO A 193 16.24 21.97 8.96
CA PRO A 193 16.21 21.71 10.41
C PRO A 193 15.68 22.91 11.20
N ASN A 194 14.86 22.63 12.21
CA ASN A 194 14.45 23.59 13.22
C ASN A 194 15.47 23.71 14.36
N ASP A 195 15.20 24.61 15.31
CA ASP A 195 16.11 24.94 16.42
C ASP A 195 16.41 23.76 17.37
N LYS A 196 15.63 22.66 17.31
CA LYS A 196 15.89 21.44 18.09
C LYS A 196 17.06 20.63 17.54
N PHE A 197 17.56 20.98 16.35
CA PHE A 197 18.71 20.38 15.67
C PHE A 197 19.77 21.46 15.37
N PRO A 198 20.45 22.01 16.39
CA PRO A 198 21.38 23.12 16.24
C PRO A 198 22.60 22.80 15.37
N SER A 199 23.02 21.53 15.27
CA SER A 199 24.08 21.12 14.33
C SER A 199 23.58 20.90 12.90
N GLY A 200 22.28 21.07 12.67
CA GLY A 200 21.59 20.71 11.44
C GLY A 200 21.54 19.19 11.20
N MET A 201 20.83 18.80 10.14
CA MET A 201 20.70 17.38 9.78
C MET A 201 22.01 16.76 9.29
N ASP A 202 22.89 17.53 8.66
CA ASP A 202 24.22 17.06 8.25
C ASP A 202 25.09 16.71 9.46
N GLY A 203 25.08 17.58 10.48
CA GLY A 203 25.78 17.35 11.73
C GLY A 203 25.27 16.10 12.43
N PHE A 204 23.95 15.93 12.53
CA PHE A 204 23.35 14.75 13.15
C PHE A 204 23.59 13.46 12.34
N ALA A 205 23.48 13.51 11.02
CA ALA A 205 23.78 12.39 10.13
C ALA A 205 25.25 11.92 10.26
N ALA A 206 26.18 12.85 10.48
CA ALA A 206 27.57 12.49 10.77
C ALA A 206 27.71 11.74 12.11
N GLN A 207 26.92 12.09 13.14
CA GLN A 207 26.88 11.32 14.40
C GLN A 207 26.36 9.90 14.19
N ILE A 208 25.28 9.74 13.41
CA ILE A 208 24.70 8.43 13.07
C ILE A 208 25.74 7.55 12.37
N ARG A 209 26.44 8.08 11.37
CA ARG A 209 27.49 7.35 10.64
C ARG A 209 28.63 6.89 11.55
N ARG A 210 29.04 7.72 12.53
CA ARG A 210 30.07 7.33 13.52
C ARG A 210 29.66 6.16 14.40
N SER A 211 28.35 5.90 14.55
CA SER A 211 27.84 4.72 15.25
C SER A 211 27.86 3.43 14.40
N GLY A 212 28.30 3.50 13.15
CA GLY A 212 28.28 2.39 12.20
C GLY A 212 26.94 2.18 11.47
N ARG A 213 26.00 3.12 11.61
CA ARG A 213 24.65 3.04 11.04
C ARG A 213 24.46 3.99 9.87
N ALA A 214 23.55 3.67 8.96
CA ALA A 214 23.13 4.59 7.91
C ALA A 214 22.10 5.61 8.44
N PRO A 215 22.24 6.91 8.13
CA PRO A 215 21.21 7.90 8.44
C PRO A 215 20.00 7.77 7.50
N GLY A 216 18.80 7.75 8.07
CA GLY A 216 17.53 7.79 7.34
C GLY A 216 16.70 9.02 7.71
N ILE A 217 15.94 9.54 6.74
CA ILE A 217 14.97 10.62 6.87
C ILE A 217 13.73 10.27 6.05
#